data_AF-A0A1E3PFY6-F1
#
_entry.id   AF-A0A1E3PFY6-F1
#
_cell.length_a   1.000
_cell.length_b   1.000
_cell.length_c   1.000
_cell.angle_alpha   90.00
_cell.angle_beta   90.00
_cell.angle_gamma   90.00
#
_symmetry.space_group_name_H-M   'P 1'
#
loop_
_entity.id
_entity.type
_entity.pdbx_description
1 polymer ?
#
loop_
_entity_poly.entity_id
_entity_poly.type
_entity_poly.pdbx_seq_one_letter_code
_entity_poly.pdbx_strand_id
1 'polypeptide(L)'
;MSRASVVMKNFFIVYLAYIALYRGLIPLPTVIYEQIVPVLPWWLLVACGAYALGTLGYDVLSFNDKKDKYDELMEEIKVAKADLKAKGVDVE
;
A
#
# COMPACT_ATOMS: atom_id res chain seq x y z
N MET A 1 -12.10 1.04 20.53
CA MET A 1 -12.02 0.06 19.43
C MET A 1 -10.62 0.12 18.83
N SER A 2 -9.94 -1.02 18.65
CA SER A 2 -8.62 -1.03 18.02
C SER A 2 -8.77 -0.88 16.49
N ARG A 3 -7.75 -0.29 15.83
CA ARG A 3 -7.72 -0.19 14.35
C ARG A 3 -7.84 -1.56 13.67
N ALA A 4 -7.26 -2.59 14.29
CA ALA A 4 -7.37 -3.97 13.83
C ALA A 4 -8.81 -4.50 13.82
N SER A 5 -9.60 -4.20 14.87
CA SER A 5 -11.01 -4.59 14.93
C SER A 5 -11.85 -3.91 13.85
N VAL A 6 -11.54 -2.66 13.51
CA VAL A 6 -12.23 -1.92 12.43
C VAL A 6 -11.95 -2.56 11.07
N VAL A 7 -10.69 -2.89 10.80
CA VAL A 7 -10.28 -3.56 9.55
C VAL A 7 -10.96 -4.92 9.42
N MET A 8 -10.94 -5.73 10.48
CA MET A 8 -11.58 -7.04 10.51
C MET A 8 -13.09 -6.95 10.24
N LYS A 9 -13.78 -5.99 10.87
CA LYS A 9 -15.20 -5.72 10.62
C LYS A 9 -15.46 -5.39 9.15
N ASN A 10 -14.65 -4.52 8.55
CA ASN A 10 -14.83 -4.12 7.17
C ASN A 10 -14.63 -5.29 6.20
N PHE A 11 -13.61 -6.12 6.42
CA PHE A 11 -13.42 -7.35 5.65
C PHE A 11 -14.63 -8.29 5.76
N PHE A 12 -15.17 -8.45 6.96
CA PHE A 12 -16.34 -9.29 7.18
C PHE A 12 -17.58 -8.78 6.44
N ILE A 13 -17.82 -7.46 6.42
CA ILE A 13 -18.92 -6.85 5.67
C ILE A 13 -18.77 -7.10 4.16
N VAL A 14 -17.58 -6.90 3.61
CA VAL A 14 -17.30 -7.16 2.19
C VAL A 14 -17.49 -8.64 1.85
N TYR A 15 -17.04 -9.54 2.72
CA TYR A 15 -17.21 -10.97 2.54
C TYR A 15 -18.68 -11.40 2.56
N LEU A 16 -19.48 -10.86 3.50
CA LEU A 16 -20.92 -11.10 3.53
C LEU A 16 -21.63 -10.56 2.29
N ALA A 17 -21.24 -9.37 1.81
CA ALA A 17 -21.79 -8.80 0.58
C ALA A 17 -21.46 -9.69 -0.65
N TYR A 18 -20.24 -10.23 -0.72
CA TYR A 18 -19.84 -11.16 -1.77
C TYR A 18 -20.66 -12.46 -1.74
N ILE A 19 -20.89 -13.04 -0.56
CA ILE A 19 -21.73 -14.24 -0.42
C ILE A 19 -23.17 -13.93 -0.82
N ALA A 20 -23.73 -12.80 -0.41
CA ALA A 20 -25.09 -12.40 -0.78
C ALA A 20 -25.23 -12.24 -2.31
N LEU A 21 -24.20 -11.68 -2.96
CA LEU A 21 -24.10 -11.61 -4.42
C LEU A 21 -24.03 -13.03 -5.01
N TYR A 22 -23.14 -13.88 -4.53
CA TYR A 22 -22.97 -15.27 -5.01
C TYR A 22 -24.25 -16.12 -4.88
N ARG A 23 -25.09 -15.84 -3.88
CA ARG A 23 -26.38 -16.51 -3.66
C ARG A 23 -27.52 -15.99 -4.53
N GLY A 24 -27.31 -14.97 -5.36
CA GLY A 24 -28.34 -14.43 -6.26
C GLY A 24 -29.43 -13.64 -5.54
N LEU A 25 -29.13 -13.04 -4.38
CA LEU A 25 -30.13 -12.30 -3.60
C LEU A 25 -30.56 -10.97 -4.27
N ILE A 26 -29.83 -10.55 -5.30
CA ILE A 26 -30.08 -9.34 -6.09
C ILE A 26 -30.53 -9.80 -7.50
N PRO A 27 -31.56 -9.20 -8.11
CA PRO A 27 -31.93 -9.55 -9.47
C PRO A 27 -30.94 -8.94 -10.47
N LEU A 28 -29.84 -9.65 -10.76
CA LEU A 28 -28.89 -9.33 -11.84
C LEU A 28 -29.05 -10.31 -13.02
N PRO A 29 -28.62 -9.92 -14.24
CA PRO A 29 -28.56 -10.82 -15.39
C PRO A 29 -27.73 -12.08 -15.09
N THR A 30 -28.20 -13.23 -15.58
CA THR A 30 -27.54 -14.55 -15.41
C THR A 30 -26.09 -14.55 -15.88
N VAL A 31 -25.79 -13.82 -16.96
CA VAL A 31 -24.44 -13.66 -17.51
C VAL A 31 -23.45 -13.11 -16.46
N ILE A 32 -23.88 -12.17 -15.63
CA ILE A 32 -23.04 -11.57 -14.59
C ILE A 32 -22.76 -12.59 -13.48
N TYR A 33 -23.78 -13.35 -13.09
CA TYR A 33 -23.65 -14.36 -12.04
C TYR A 33 -22.72 -15.51 -12.41
N GLU A 34 -22.78 -15.97 -13.66
CA GLU A 34 -22.00 -17.12 -14.09
C GLU A 34 -20.57 -16.73 -14.47
N GLN A 35 -20.38 -15.56 -15.09
CA GLN A 35 -19.08 -15.19 -15.66
C GLN A 35 -18.27 -14.23 -14.80
N ILE A 36 -18.92 -13.29 -14.10
CA ILE A 36 -18.22 -12.21 -13.40
C ILE A 36 -18.09 -12.53 -11.91
N VAL A 37 -19.17 -12.94 -11.24
CA VAL A 37 -19.16 -13.14 -9.78
C VAL A 37 -18.09 -14.13 -9.30
N PRO A 38 -17.89 -15.31 -9.94
CA PRO A 38 -16.91 -16.29 -9.48
C PRO A 38 -15.45 -15.84 -9.65
N VAL A 39 -15.18 -14.97 -10.63
CA VAL A 39 -13.82 -14.51 -10.94
C VAL A 39 -13.44 -13.24 -10.18
N LEU A 40 -14.39 -12.52 -9.57
CA LEU A 40 -14.13 -11.28 -8.83
C LEU A 40 -13.03 -11.38 -7.76
N PRO A 41 -12.97 -12.43 -6.91
CA PRO A 41 -11.90 -12.54 -5.91
C PRO A 41 -10.51 -12.66 -6.54
N TRP A 42 -10.41 -13.44 -7.63
CA TRP A 42 -9.17 -13.60 -8.38
C TRP A 42 -8.78 -12.32 -9.09
N TRP A 43 -9.75 -11.67 -9.72
CA TRP A 43 -9.55 -10.39 -10.39
C TRP A 43 -9.05 -9.30 -9.42
N LEU A 44 -9.60 -9.23 -8.20
CA LEU A 44 -9.12 -8.33 -7.15
C LEU A 44 -7.67 -8.60 -6.76
N LEU A 45 -7.27 -9.87 -6.65
CA LEU A 45 -5.89 -10.25 -6.34
C LEU A 45 -4.93 -9.81 -7.45
N VAL A 46 -5.28 -10.06 -8.71
CA VAL A 46 -4.49 -9.65 -9.88
C VAL A 46 -4.41 -8.13 -9.97
N ALA A 47 -5.53 -7.42 -9.79
CA ALA A 47 -5.57 -5.97 -9.80
C ALA A 47 -4.74 -5.36 -8.66
N CYS A 48 -4.78 -5.94 -7.46
CA CYS A 48 -3.95 -5.53 -6.33
C CYS A 48 -2.45 -5.71 -6.65
N GLY A 49 -2.07 -6.85 -7.24
CA GLY A 49 -0.71 -7.10 -7.68
C GLY A 49 -0.24 -6.14 -8.78
N ALA A 50 -1.07 -5.90 -9.79
CA ALA A 50 -0.80 -4.95 -10.86
C ALA A 50 -0.69 -3.50 -10.35
N TYR A 51 -1.54 -3.12 -9.40
CA TYR A 51 -1.46 -1.81 -8.74
C TYR A 51 -0.15 -1.66 -7.97
N ALA A 52 0.21 -2.64 -7.14
CA ALA A 52 1.46 -2.62 -6.39
C ALA A 52 2.68 -2.55 -7.31
N LEU A 53 2.70 -3.36 -8.37
CA LEU A 53 3.78 -3.32 -9.38
C LEU A 53 3.81 -2.00 -10.14
N GLY A 54 2.63 -1.44 -10.46
CA GLY A 54 2.50 -0.15 -11.14
C GLY A 54 3.00 1.01 -10.29
N THR A 55 2.67 1.05 -9.00
CA THR A 55 3.21 2.04 -8.05
C THR A 55 4.71 1.91 -7.93
N LEU A 56 5.23 0.69 -7.75
CA LEU A 56 6.69 0.47 -7.69
C LEU A 56 7.38 0.85 -9.00
N GLY A 57 6.80 0.51 -10.14
CA GLY A 57 7.32 0.89 -11.45
C GLY A 57 7.31 2.41 -11.65
N TYR A 58 6.24 3.08 -11.22
CA TYR A 58 6.15 4.54 -11.24
C TYR A 58 7.19 5.19 -10.34
N ASP A 59 7.39 4.67 -9.12
CA ASP A 59 8.41 5.15 -8.19
C ASP A 59 9.82 4.96 -8.76
N VAL A 60 10.08 3.83 -9.43
CA VAL A 60 11.35 3.55 -10.13
C VAL A 60 11.56 4.47 -11.33
N LEU A 61 10.51 4.74 -12.11
CA LEU A 61 10.60 5.66 -13.26
C LEU A 61 10.72 7.12 -12.83
N SER A 62 10.09 7.47 -11.70
CA SER A 62 10.06 8.81 -11.12
C SER A 62 11.19 9.03 -10.09
N PHE A 63 12.28 8.24 -10.15
CA PHE A 63 13.49 8.39 -9.32
C PHE A 63 14.24 9.71 -9.50
N ASN A 64 13.58 10.73 -10.06
CA ASN A 64 14.11 12.06 -10.19
C ASN A 64 14.15 12.73 -8.80
N ASP A 65 15.38 12.86 -8.32
CA ASP A 65 15.88 13.63 -7.19
C ASP A 65 15.52 13.17 -5.76
N LYS A 66 16.30 12.17 -5.29
CA LYS A 66 16.73 12.10 -3.88
C LYS A 66 17.64 13.27 -3.47
N LYS A 67 17.65 14.38 -4.20
CA LYS A 67 18.46 15.56 -3.87
C LYS A 67 18.03 16.14 -2.52
N ASP A 68 16.73 16.26 -2.30
CA ASP A 68 16.15 16.71 -1.04
C ASP A 68 16.57 15.79 0.14
N LYS A 69 16.45 14.47 -0.04
CA LYS A 69 16.87 13.49 0.98
C LYS A 69 18.39 13.42 1.17
N TYR A 70 19.18 13.70 0.14
CA TYR A 70 20.63 13.81 0.23
C TYR A 70 21.06 15.07 0.98
N ASP A 71 20.42 16.20 0.70
CA ASP A 71 20.69 17.49 1.33
C ASP A 71 20.29 17.45 2.83
N GLU A 72 19.13 16.87 3.15
CA GLU A 72 18.68 16.60 4.53
C GLU A 72 19.69 15.70 5.28
N LEU A 73 20.11 14.59 4.67
CA LEU A 73 21.09 13.67 5.27
C LEU A 73 22.45 14.36 5.49
N MET A 74 22.88 15.23 4.57
CA MET A 74 24.12 15.98 4.72
C MET A 74 24.05 17.06 5.81
N GLU A 75 22.89 17.67 6.05
CA GLU A 75 22.68 18.53 7.22
C GLU A 75 22.77 17.74 8.53
N GLU A 76 22.14 16.57 8.62
CA GLU A 76 22.22 15.71 9.80
C GLU A 76 23.66 15.29 10.09
N ILE A 77 24.44 14.96 9.05
CA ILE A 77 25.87 14.63 9.19
C ILE A 77 26.66 15.81 9.75
N LYS A 78 26.39 17.05 9.31
CA LYS A 78 27.08 18.24 9.84
C LYS A 78 26.80 18.44 11.31
N VAL A 79 25.54 18.29 11.73
CA VAL A 79 25.14 18.41 13.15
C VAL A 79 25.81 17.32 13.98
N ALA A 80 25.79 16.06 13.52
CA ALA A 80 26.43 14.95 14.21
C ALA A 80 27.95 15.13 14.34
N LYS A 81 28.64 15.60 13.29
CA LYS A 81 30.07 15.92 13.34
C LYS A 81 30.38 17.02 14.37
N ALA A 82 29.56 18.07 14.44
CA ALA A 82 29.74 19.14 15.42
C ALA A 82 29.57 18.63 16.87
N ASP A 83 28.58 17.77 17.10
CA ASP A 83 28.31 17.19 18.41
C ASP A 83 29.43 16.22 18.86
N LEU A 84 29.98 15.43 17.93
CA LEU A 84 31.14 14.56 18.17
C LEU A 84 32.40 15.37 18.49
N LYS A 85 32.62 16.49 17.78
CA LYS A 85 33.73 17.40 18.05
C LYS A 85 33.61 18.08 19.42
N ALA A 86 32.39 18.45 19.82
CA ALA A 86 32.11 18.97 21.17
C ALA A 86 32.39 17.91 22.27
N LYS A 87 32.22 16.62 21.94
CA LYS A 87 32.55 15.48 22.80
C LYS A 87 34.03 15.08 22.76
N GLY A 88 34.88 15.83 22.05
CA GLY A 88 36.33 15.60 21.97
C GLY A 88 36.75 14.46 21.04
N VAL A 89 35.85 13.99 20.17
CA VAL A 89 36.16 13.00 19.13
C VAL A 89 36.55 13.75 17.86
N ASP A 90 37.74 13.50 17.33
CA ASP A 90 38.19 14.09 16.07
C ASP A 90 37.50 13.37 14.89
N VAL A 91 36.82 14.14 14.05
CA VAL A 91 36.06 13.62 12.91
C VAL A 91 36.32 14.53 11.71
N GLU A 92 36.99 14.00 10.67
CA GLU A 92 37.19 14.64 9.37
C GLU A 92 35.89 14.62 8.53
#